data_AF-A0AAU1FIN2-F1
#
_entry.id   AF-A0AAU1FIN2-F1
#
_cell.length_a   1.000
_cell.length_b   1.000
_cell.length_c   1.000
_cell.angle_alpha   90.00
_cell.angle_beta   90.00
_cell.angle_gamma   90.00
#
_symmetry.space_group_name_H-M   'P 1'
#
loop_
_entity.id
_entity.type
_entity.pdbx_description
1 polymer ?
#
loop_
_entity_poly.entity_id
_entity_poly.type
_entity_poly.pdbx_seq_one_letter_code
_entity_poly.pdbx_strand_id
1 'polypeptide(L)'
;MSALAKSTRRALVLFPALSAVALTGLVLPQQATAASTQGGDISRTEVISRAKNWYDRNVQYSQTSYAYDVDGDHTYRQDCSGFVSMAWHLTSSRTTATLDDSAVSTTLSDKRDLLPGDALNDASDGHVVLFVKWIDKTAGTFKFYQEANPDMDMAYGQADIDSGNIAGLPYYNYKALRYKNITADAPATPAASWKLQTLVNTSSSVYHAVRKDDGTWTTFGNVEGQTGSIGNIRAVADAAVSDDTHVLAVGTDDTLYHAIRYDNGDWSPFRSVEHVAGQLTNITDISAVSIGTELHVVAVSNGKLYHTIRHEDGSWQDWGSVYTQTGDAGVASQVSIASVGGALQVAVVVPGTVRHAIRSSDGTWSSWGNVESKAGDSGTPTDVSVAGVDGELQMIVISNSGAKQVHTIRHSDGTWDTFNSLSGVLGSGLTINSVGAARVDGELQATFVTDDGKLLHTIRHSSGSWDDANSKALTGVSGTILGTSVTGSL
;
A
#
# COMPACT_ATOMS: atom_id res chain seq x y z
N MET A 1 -76.06 48.21 6.09
CA MET A 1 -75.16 49.38 6.13
C MET A 1 -73.75 48.89 5.82
N SER A 2 -73.14 49.48 4.81
CA SER A 2 -71.89 49.06 4.15
C SER A 2 -70.65 49.59 4.86
N ALA A 3 -69.57 48.81 4.89
CA ALA A 3 -68.17 49.27 4.80
C ALA A 3 -67.26 48.03 4.73
N LEU A 4 -66.68 47.70 3.57
CA LEU A 4 -65.47 48.24 2.94
C LEU A 4 -64.15 47.69 3.53
N ALA A 5 -63.47 46.94 2.66
CA ALA A 5 -62.17 46.31 2.82
C ALA A 5 -61.01 47.33 2.83
N LYS A 6 -59.86 46.91 3.40
CA LYS A 6 -58.53 47.39 2.99
C LYS A 6 -57.59 46.21 2.83
N SER A 7 -57.06 46.07 1.62
CA SER A 7 -56.03 45.11 1.25
C SER A 7 -54.64 45.61 1.66
N THR A 8 -53.78 44.69 2.08
CA THR A 8 -52.33 44.92 2.11
C THR A 8 -51.66 43.81 1.31
N ARG A 9 -51.05 44.17 0.17
CA ARG A 9 -50.24 43.27 -0.65
C ARG A 9 -48.90 43.02 0.06
N ARG A 10 -48.49 41.76 0.18
CA ARG A 10 -47.07 41.38 0.28
C ARG A 10 -46.72 40.49 -0.93
N ALA A 11 -45.63 40.85 -1.59
CA ALA A 11 -45.14 40.23 -2.81
C ALA A 11 -44.73 38.77 -2.56
N LEU A 12 -45.20 37.87 -3.41
CA LEU A 12 -44.74 36.49 -3.50
C LEU A 12 -43.60 36.45 -4.52
N VAL A 13 -42.36 36.23 -4.07
CA VAL A 13 -41.24 35.91 -4.95
C VAL A 13 -41.38 34.43 -5.30
N LEU A 14 -41.67 34.15 -6.56
CA LEU A 14 -41.75 32.80 -7.11
C LEU A 14 -40.31 32.32 -7.39
N PHE A 15 -39.81 31.35 -6.61
CA PHE A 15 -38.64 30.57 -7.02
C PHE A 15 -39.12 29.41 -7.91
N PRO A 16 -38.55 29.22 -9.12
CA PRO A 16 -38.90 28.06 -9.94
C PRO A 16 -38.39 26.80 -9.26
N ALA A 17 -39.27 25.80 -9.12
CA ALA A 17 -38.90 24.46 -8.71
C ALA A 17 -37.98 23.85 -9.79
N LEU A 18 -36.69 23.77 -9.50
CA LEU A 18 -35.77 22.93 -10.26
C LEU A 18 -36.02 21.49 -9.83
N SER A 19 -36.70 20.71 -10.68
CA SER A 19 -36.75 19.26 -10.54
C SER A 19 -35.33 18.72 -10.66
N ALA A 20 -34.76 18.25 -9.55
CA ALA A 20 -33.52 17.49 -9.55
C ALA A 20 -33.77 16.15 -10.26
N VAL A 21 -33.32 16.05 -11.50
CA VAL A 21 -33.14 14.76 -12.16
C VAL A 21 -32.01 14.07 -11.40
N ALA A 22 -32.35 13.03 -10.64
CA ALA A 22 -31.36 12.12 -10.09
C ALA A 22 -30.63 11.48 -11.26
N LEU A 23 -29.42 11.95 -11.57
CA LEU A 23 -28.47 11.14 -12.33
C LEU A 23 -28.07 9.99 -11.41
N THR A 24 -28.75 8.86 -11.56
CA THR A 24 -28.20 7.57 -11.18
C THR A 24 -26.86 7.44 -11.90
N GLY A 25 -25.76 7.65 -11.16
CA GLY A 25 -24.45 7.30 -11.65
C GLY A 25 -24.46 5.81 -11.90
N LEU A 26 -24.55 5.41 -13.18
CA LEU A 26 -24.07 4.09 -13.55
C LEU A 26 -22.59 4.09 -13.19
N VAL A 27 -22.25 3.45 -12.07
CA VAL A 27 -20.92 2.87 -11.92
C VAL A 27 -20.86 1.80 -12.99
N LEU A 28 -20.35 2.17 -14.16
CA LEU A 28 -19.90 1.19 -15.13
C LEU A 28 -18.84 0.38 -14.37
N PRO A 29 -18.95 -0.96 -14.30
CA PRO A 29 -17.81 -1.75 -13.85
C PRO A 29 -16.63 -1.29 -14.72
N GLN A 30 -15.53 -0.88 -14.09
CA GLN A 30 -14.29 -0.71 -14.81
C GLN A 30 -14.00 -2.09 -15.39
N GLN A 31 -14.32 -2.27 -16.68
CA GLN A 31 -14.05 -3.51 -17.37
C GLN A 31 -12.56 -3.79 -17.13
N ALA A 32 -12.25 -4.98 -16.61
CA ALA A 32 -10.95 -5.57 -16.89
C ALA A 32 -10.73 -5.35 -18.39
N THR A 33 -9.68 -4.60 -18.76
CA THR A 33 -9.38 -4.37 -20.18
C THR A 33 -9.37 -5.73 -20.82
N ALA A 34 -10.32 -5.97 -21.73
CA ALA A 34 -10.45 -7.25 -22.38
C ALA A 34 -9.09 -7.60 -23.01
N ALA A 35 -8.61 -8.83 -22.81
CA ALA A 35 -7.36 -9.27 -23.39
C ALA A 35 -7.38 -8.99 -24.90
N SER A 36 -6.31 -8.38 -25.40
CA SER A 36 -6.18 -8.08 -26.83
C SER A 36 -6.26 -9.37 -27.65
N THR A 37 -6.75 -9.26 -28.87
CA THR A 37 -6.59 -10.32 -29.88
C THR A 37 -5.22 -10.20 -30.53
N GLN A 38 -4.59 -11.32 -30.90
CA GLN A 38 -3.29 -11.31 -31.56
C GLN A 38 -3.28 -10.41 -32.80
N GLY A 39 -2.34 -9.46 -32.85
CA GLY A 39 -2.18 -8.45 -33.90
C GLY A 39 -3.24 -7.34 -33.89
N GLY A 40 -4.18 -7.36 -32.96
CA GLY A 40 -5.21 -6.34 -32.79
C GLY A 40 -4.76 -5.18 -31.91
N ASP A 41 -5.74 -4.39 -31.47
CA ASP A 41 -5.53 -3.30 -30.51
C ASP A 41 -5.15 -3.86 -29.14
N ILE A 42 -4.12 -3.27 -28.52
CA ILE A 42 -3.61 -3.66 -27.21
C ILE A 42 -3.40 -2.42 -26.33
N SER A 43 -3.64 -2.56 -25.03
CA SER A 43 -3.39 -1.49 -24.05
C SER A 43 -1.91 -1.49 -23.63
N ARG A 44 -1.38 -0.36 -23.14
CA ARG A 44 0.01 -0.33 -22.63
C ARG A 44 0.15 -1.18 -21.38
N THR A 45 -0.86 -1.12 -20.52
CA THR A 45 -0.95 -1.97 -19.32
C THR A 45 -0.83 -3.46 -19.69
N GLU A 46 -1.52 -3.90 -20.75
CA GLU A 46 -1.42 -5.30 -21.20
C GLU A 46 -0.04 -5.63 -21.82
N VAL A 47 0.57 -4.72 -22.58
CA VAL A 47 1.94 -4.92 -23.09
C VAL A 47 2.92 -5.14 -21.95
N ILE A 48 2.84 -4.33 -20.90
CA ILE A 48 3.70 -4.46 -19.71
C ILE A 48 3.38 -5.72 -18.91
N SER A 49 2.11 -6.10 -18.76
CA SER A 49 1.75 -7.33 -18.04
C SER A 49 2.23 -8.59 -18.77
N ARG A 50 2.13 -8.62 -20.11
CA ARG A 50 2.70 -9.69 -20.97
C ARG A 50 4.22 -9.77 -20.81
N ALA A 51 4.90 -8.62 -20.85
CA ALA A 51 6.34 -8.54 -20.65
C ALA A 51 6.77 -9.04 -19.25
N LYS A 52 6.06 -8.62 -18.21
CA LYS A 52 6.31 -9.05 -16.83
C LYS A 52 6.09 -10.55 -16.66
N ASN A 53 5.03 -11.12 -17.24
CA ASN A 53 4.79 -12.57 -17.20
C ASN A 53 5.97 -13.37 -17.79
N TRP A 54 6.49 -12.94 -18.94
CA TRP A 54 7.64 -13.57 -19.59
C TRP A 54 8.93 -13.45 -18.75
N TYR A 55 9.13 -12.28 -18.13
CA TYR A 55 10.22 -12.05 -17.18
C TYR A 55 10.10 -12.93 -15.93
N ASP A 56 8.94 -12.98 -15.28
CA ASP A 56 8.70 -13.75 -14.04
C ASP A 56 8.87 -15.27 -14.25
N ARG A 57 8.56 -15.76 -15.46
CA ARG A 57 8.78 -17.16 -15.86
C ARG A 57 10.25 -17.46 -16.19
N ASN A 58 11.11 -16.45 -16.20
CA ASN A 58 12.50 -16.51 -16.59
C ASN A 58 12.72 -17.31 -17.88
N VAL A 59 11.98 -16.94 -18.94
CA VAL A 59 12.07 -17.62 -20.24
C VAL A 59 13.52 -17.60 -20.72
N GLN A 60 14.05 -18.79 -21.00
CA GLN A 60 15.47 -19.00 -21.32
C GLN A 60 15.78 -18.59 -22.74
N TYR A 61 16.86 -17.84 -22.95
CA TYR A 61 17.23 -17.31 -24.25
C TYR A 61 17.59 -18.44 -25.23
N SER A 62 16.95 -18.44 -26.39
CA SER A 62 17.22 -19.31 -27.52
C SER A 62 16.76 -18.68 -28.83
N GLN A 63 17.69 -18.54 -29.79
CA GLN A 63 17.35 -18.09 -31.15
C GLN A 63 16.57 -19.11 -31.99
N THR A 64 16.39 -20.34 -31.50
CA THR A 64 15.72 -21.42 -32.25
C THR A 64 14.50 -21.98 -31.53
N SER A 65 14.34 -21.74 -30.23
CA SER A 65 13.25 -22.27 -29.42
C SER A 65 12.14 -21.24 -29.24
N TYR A 66 10.95 -21.73 -28.88
CA TYR A 66 9.74 -20.94 -28.74
C TYR A 66 9.08 -21.23 -27.39
N ALA A 67 8.50 -20.21 -26.77
CA ALA A 67 7.72 -20.31 -25.54
C ALA A 67 6.29 -19.81 -25.75
N TYR A 68 5.35 -20.40 -25.00
CA TYR A 68 3.95 -19.96 -24.98
C TYR A 68 3.82 -18.59 -24.29
N ASP A 69 2.95 -17.73 -24.83
CA ASP A 69 2.57 -16.46 -24.21
C ASP A 69 1.69 -16.65 -22.96
N VAL A 70 1.20 -15.55 -22.38
CA VAL A 70 0.40 -15.57 -21.14
C VAL A 70 -0.96 -16.27 -21.32
N ASP A 71 -1.52 -16.24 -22.53
CA ASP A 71 -2.81 -16.83 -22.86
C ASP A 71 -2.67 -18.35 -23.08
N GLY A 72 -1.47 -18.82 -23.44
CA GLY A 72 -1.16 -20.23 -23.67
C GLY A 72 -1.53 -20.72 -25.08
N ASP A 73 -2.10 -19.85 -25.91
CA ASP A 73 -2.62 -20.16 -27.24
C ASP A 73 -1.64 -19.83 -28.36
N HIS A 74 -0.61 -19.02 -28.09
CA HIS A 74 0.38 -18.59 -29.08
C HIS A 74 1.81 -18.83 -28.59
N THR A 75 2.74 -18.96 -29.54
CA THR A 75 4.16 -19.14 -29.24
C THR A 75 5.03 -18.09 -29.91
N TYR A 76 6.06 -17.63 -29.20
CA TYR A 76 7.03 -16.66 -29.69
C TYR A 76 8.46 -17.16 -29.48
N ARG A 77 9.37 -16.76 -30.38
CA ARG A 77 10.80 -17.06 -30.30
C ARG A 77 11.39 -16.49 -29.00
N GLN A 78 12.26 -17.25 -28.35
CA GLN A 78 12.87 -16.91 -27.06
C GLN A 78 14.13 -16.04 -27.26
N ASP A 79 13.99 -14.91 -27.95
CA ASP A 79 15.09 -13.94 -28.06
C ASP A 79 14.59 -12.52 -27.89
N CYS A 80 15.51 -11.55 -27.82
CA CYS A 80 15.18 -10.14 -27.53
C CYS A 80 14.01 -9.59 -28.37
N SER A 81 14.01 -9.87 -29.68
CA SER A 81 12.96 -9.41 -30.58
C SER A 81 11.70 -10.28 -30.58
N GLY A 82 11.83 -11.57 -30.27
CA GLY A 82 10.71 -12.47 -30.03
C GLY A 82 9.94 -12.11 -28.75
N PHE A 83 10.65 -11.74 -27.68
CA PHE A 83 10.11 -11.18 -26.44
C PHE A 83 9.31 -9.90 -26.70
N VAL A 84 9.87 -8.92 -27.43
CA VAL A 84 9.12 -7.69 -27.78
C VAL A 84 7.91 -8.00 -28.67
N SER A 85 8.05 -8.97 -29.59
CA SER A 85 6.92 -9.41 -30.43
C SER A 85 5.80 -10.03 -29.61
N MET A 86 6.13 -10.77 -28.55
CA MET A 86 5.17 -11.33 -27.60
C MET A 86 4.51 -10.24 -26.78
N ALA A 87 5.28 -9.30 -26.24
CA ALA A 87 4.75 -8.21 -25.44
C ALA A 87 3.76 -7.34 -26.24
N TRP A 88 4.03 -7.12 -27.52
CA TRP A 88 3.11 -6.44 -28.45
C TRP A 88 2.00 -7.33 -29.04
N HIS A 89 1.93 -8.60 -28.62
CA HIS A 89 0.97 -9.59 -29.09
C HIS A 89 0.92 -9.70 -30.63
N LEU A 90 2.07 -9.62 -31.30
CA LEU A 90 2.14 -9.67 -32.76
C LEU A 90 1.72 -11.04 -33.29
N THR A 91 1.29 -11.12 -34.55
CA THR A 91 0.93 -12.40 -35.21
C THR A 91 2.12 -13.33 -35.49
N SER A 92 3.35 -12.85 -35.31
CA SER A 92 4.57 -13.61 -35.56
C SER A 92 5.78 -12.96 -34.88
N SER A 93 6.76 -13.75 -34.44
CA SER A 93 8.03 -13.23 -33.94
C SER A 93 8.81 -12.48 -35.02
N ARG A 94 9.03 -11.19 -34.81
CA ARG A 94 9.88 -10.33 -35.64
C ARG A 94 11.35 -10.50 -35.27
N THR A 95 12.20 -9.80 -36.02
CA THR A 95 13.63 -9.62 -35.75
C THR A 95 13.90 -8.14 -35.50
N THR A 96 15.04 -7.80 -34.92
CA THR A 96 15.48 -6.41 -34.74
C THR A 96 15.52 -5.62 -36.07
N ALA A 97 15.77 -6.30 -37.20
CA ALA A 97 15.73 -5.72 -38.54
C ALA A 97 14.30 -5.51 -39.12
N THR A 98 13.26 -6.06 -38.49
CA THR A 98 11.87 -5.98 -38.99
C THR A 98 10.89 -5.36 -37.99
N LEU A 99 11.33 -5.04 -36.77
CA LEU A 99 10.53 -4.34 -35.77
C LEU A 99 10.24 -2.88 -36.15
N ASP A 100 11.13 -2.23 -36.91
CA ASP A 100 10.95 -0.85 -37.40
C ASP A 100 10.21 -0.77 -38.76
N ASP A 101 9.63 -1.89 -39.23
CA ASP A 101 8.72 -1.88 -40.37
C ASP A 101 7.55 -0.94 -40.08
N SER A 102 7.31 -0.02 -41.02
CA SER A 102 6.20 0.93 -40.98
C SER A 102 4.82 0.27 -40.89
N ALA A 103 4.64 -1.01 -41.20
CA ALA A 103 3.38 -1.72 -40.96
C ALA A 103 3.22 -2.14 -39.49
N VAL A 104 4.31 -2.23 -38.73
CA VAL A 104 4.33 -2.72 -37.34
C VAL A 104 4.41 -1.56 -36.36
N SER A 105 5.43 -0.70 -36.49
CA SER A 105 5.71 0.34 -35.51
C SER A 105 5.84 1.73 -36.15
N THR A 106 5.88 2.73 -35.29
CA THR A 106 6.22 4.11 -35.62
C THR A 106 7.50 4.46 -34.88
N THR A 107 8.50 4.96 -35.59
CA THR A 107 9.71 5.50 -34.97
C THR A 107 9.40 6.84 -34.32
N LEU A 108 9.71 6.99 -33.04
CA LEU A 108 9.57 8.25 -32.33
C LEU A 108 10.70 9.20 -32.73
N SER A 109 10.36 10.48 -32.95
CA SER A 109 11.34 11.51 -33.28
C SER A 109 12.24 11.89 -32.11
N ASP A 110 11.73 11.74 -30.88
CA ASP A 110 12.47 11.96 -29.64
C ASP A 110 12.35 10.71 -28.75
N LYS A 111 13.47 10.21 -28.23
CA LYS A 111 13.48 9.10 -27.27
C LYS A 111 12.84 9.51 -25.95
N ARG A 112 12.78 10.80 -25.61
CA ARG A 112 12.06 11.28 -24.43
C ARG A 112 10.54 11.12 -24.55
N ASP A 113 10.01 10.83 -25.73
CA ASP A 113 8.59 10.54 -25.93
C ASP A 113 8.22 9.09 -25.63
N LEU A 114 9.19 8.25 -25.20
CA LEU A 114 8.94 6.89 -24.76
C LEU A 114 7.89 6.83 -23.66
N LEU A 115 6.97 5.88 -23.82
CA LEU A 115 5.93 5.48 -22.89
C LEU A 115 6.05 3.98 -22.60
N PRO A 116 5.53 3.49 -21.45
CA PRO A 116 5.54 2.06 -21.11
C PRO A 116 5.06 1.18 -22.27
N GLY A 117 5.85 0.16 -22.62
CA GLY A 117 5.56 -0.76 -23.71
C GLY A 117 6.11 -0.31 -25.08
N ASP A 118 6.75 0.85 -25.20
CA ASP A 118 7.55 1.17 -26.38
C ASP A 118 8.87 0.38 -26.36
N ALA A 119 9.55 0.24 -27.50
CA ALA A 119 10.81 -0.48 -27.61
C ALA A 119 11.97 0.45 -27.98
N LEU A 120 13.16 0.14 -27.50
CA LEU A 120 14.41 0.71 -27.98
C LEU A 120 15.13 -0.38 -28.77
N ASN A 121 15.24 -0.19 -30.09
CA ASN A 121 15.76 -1.19 -31.03
C ASN A 121 17.07 -0.72 -31.68
N ASP A 122 18.14 -1.47 -31.45
CA ASP A 122 19.42 -1.36 -32.15
C ASP A 122 19.49 -2.46 -33.21
N ALA A 123 18.98 -2.15 -34.40
CA ALA A 123 18.97 -3.09 -35.52
C ALA A 123 20.38 -3.38 -36.06
N SER A 124 21.35 -2.48 -35.85
CA SER A 124 22.74 -2.63 -36.32
C SER A 124 23.50 -3.68 -35.54
N ASP A 125 23.43 -3.61 -34.21
CA ASP A 125 24.12 -4.54 -33.31
C ASP A 125 23.23 -5.74 -32.93
N GLY A 126 21.96 -5.71 -33.32
CA GLY A 126 21.05 -6.86 -33.23
C GLY A 126 20.41 -7.03 -31.85
N HIS A 127 20.07 -5.94 -31.17
CA HIS A 127 19.43 -6.00 -29.84
C HIS A 127 18.23 -5.07 -29.69
N VAL A 128 17.30 -5.43 -28.81
CA VAL A 128 16.13 -4.62 -28.48
C VAL A 128 15.76 -4.79 -27.02
N VAL A 129 15.32 -3.70 -26.40
CA VAL A 129 14.77 -3.69 -25.04
C VAL A 129 13.37 -3.10 -25.04
N LEU A 130 12.52 -3.55 -24.12
CA LEU A 130 11.18 -3.00 -23.91
C LEU A 130 11.22 -1.96 -22.79
N PHE A 131 10.88 -0.72 -23.09
CA PHE A 131 10.81 0.38 -22.13
C PHE A 131 9.67 0.15 -21.13
N VAL A 132 9.98 0.17 -19.83
CA VAL A 132 8.99 -0.05 -18.76
C VAL A 132 8.52 1.28 -18.17
N LYS A 133 9.45 2.10 -17.66
CA LYS A 133 9.13 3.41 -17.08
C LYS A 133 10.35 4.32 -17.01
N TRP A 134 10.11 5.63 -16.98
CA TRP A 134 11.11 6.60 -16.57
C TRP A 134 11.39 6.46 -15.06
N ILE A 135 12.67 6.53 -14.68
CA ILE A 135 13.08 6.76 -13.29
C ILE A 135 13.09 8.27 -13.06
N ASP A 136 13.78 8.99 -13.95
CA ASP A 136 13.73 10.45 -14.07
C ASP A 136 13.78 10.82 -15.56
N LYS A 137 12.66 11.32 -16.08
CA LYS A 137 12.52 11.71 -17.49
C LYS A 137 13.40 12.92 -17.86
N THR A 138 13.65 13.81 -16.91
CA THR A 138 14.50 14.99 -17.12
C THR A 138 15.95 14.58 -17.22
N ALA A 139 16.40 13.73 -16.30
CA ALA A 139 17.76 13.17 -16.30
C ALA A 139 17.98 12.09 -17.37
N GLY A 140 16.92 11.58 -18.00
CA GLY A 140 17.02 10.58 -19.07
C GLY A 140 17.21 9.14 -18.59
N THR A 141 16.99 8.86 -17.30
CA THR A 141 17.18 7.52 -16.72
C THR A 141 15.88 6.71 -16.70
N PHE A 142 15.94 5.43 -17.06
CA PHE A 142 14.75 4.59 -17.23
C PHE A 142 14.99 3.11 -16.89
N LYS A 143 13.90 2.36 -16.71
CA LYS A 143 13.88 0.90 -16.53
C LYS A 143 13.39 0.20 -17.80
N PHE A 144 13.93 -1.00 -18.06
CA PHE A 144 13.55 -1.81 -19.23
C PHE A 144 13.58 -3.31 -18.93
N TYR A 145 12.81 -4.08 -19.69
CA TYR A 145 12.97 -5.54 -19.79
C TYR A 145 13.76 -5.92 -21.05
N GLN A 146 14.49 -7.02 -20.97
CA GLN A 146 15.17 -7.63 -22.12
C GLN A 146 15.26 -9.14 -21.95
N GLU A 147 15.27 -9.85 -23.08
CA GLU A 147 15.78 -11.22 -23.16
C GLU A 147 17.20 -11.13 -23.74
N ALA A 148 18.20 -11.11 -22.86
CA ALA A 148 19.52 -10.56 -23.15
C ALA A 148 20.38 -11.49 -24.00
N ASN A 149 20.66 -12.70 -23.51
CA ASN A 149 21.55 -13.71 -24.12
C ASN A 149 21.51 -15.01 -23.28
N PRO A 150 22.17 -16.11 -23.71
CA PRO A 150 22.18 -17.38 -22.97
C PRO A 150 22.78 -17.35 -21.55
N ASP A 151 23.55 -16.31 -21.20
CA ASP A 151 24.16 -16.21 -19.87
C ASP A 151 23.26 -15.45 -18.86
N MET A 152 22.41 -14.54 -19.35
CA MET A 152 21.58 -13.67 -18.52
C MET A 152 20.07 -13.90 -18.67
N ASP A 153 19.62 -14.60 -19.72
CA ASP A 153 18.21 -14.81 -20.05
C ASP A 153 17.38 -13.52 -19.94
N MET A 154 16.27 -13.57 -19.21
CA MET A 154 15.44 -12.41 -18.93
C MET A 154 16.06 -11.52 -17.86
N ALA A 155 16.24 -10.24 -18.18
CA ALA A 155 16.79 -9.26 -17.26
C ALA A 155 15.90 -8.01 -17.16
N TYR A 156 15.84 -7.45 -15.96
CA TYR A 156 15.23 -6.15 -15.69
C TYR A 156 16.34 -5.14 -15.37
N GLY A 157 16.56 -4.21 -16.30
CA GLY A 157 17.70 -3.32 -16.29
C GLY A 157 17.34 -1.85 -16.08
N GLN A 158 18.37 -1.03 -15.93
CA GLN A 158 18.27 0.42 -16.01
C GLN A 158 19.34 0.98 -16.94
N ALA A 159 19.03 2.08 -17.60
CA ALA A 159 19.99 2.78 -18.45
C ALA A 159 19.67 4.29 -18.51
N ASP A 160 20.55 5.01 -19.18
CA ASP A 160 20.43 6.42 -19.52
C ASP A 160 20.22 6.55 -21.03
N ILE A 161 19.25 7.38 -21.43
CA ILE A 161 18.84 7.52 -22.83
C ILE A 161 19.78 8.41 -23.65
N ASP A 162 20.60 9.21 -22.98
CA ASP A 162 21.48 10.24 -23.55
C ASP A 162 22.97 9.92 -23.33
N SER A 163 23.32 8.87 -22.57
CA SER A 163 24.70 8.54 -22.26
C SER A 163 24.95 7.07 -21.93
N GLY A 164 26.22 6.65 -22.02
CA GLY A 164 26.65 5.30 -21.64
C GLY A 164 26.11 4.19 -22.56
N ASN A 165 25.68 3.09 -21.94
CA ASN A 165 25.21 1.91 -22.66
C ASN A 165 23.78 1.55 -22.23
N ILE A 166 22.96 1.14 -23.20
CA ILE A 166 21.67 0.49 -22.96
C ILE A 166 21.89 -1.00 -23.22
N ALA A 167 21.68 -1.82 -22.19
CA ALA A 167 21.88 -3.27 -22.28
C ALA A 167 23.26 -3.70 -22.81
N GLY A 168 24.32 -2.99 -22.44
CA GLY A 168 25.69 -3.30 -22.84
C GLY A 168 26.11 -2.76 -24.22
N LEU A 169 25.20 -2.14 -24.97
CA LEU A 169 25.46 -1.53 -26.28
C LEU A 169 25.33 0.00 -26.22
N PRO A 170 26.02 0.76 -27.11
CA PRO A 170 26.02 2.22 -27.07
C PRO A 170 24.61 2.81 -27.22
N TYR A 171 24.24 3.77 -26.36
CA TYR A 171 22.88 4.33 -26.31
C TYR A 171 22.40 4.95 -27.65
N TYR A 172 23.33 5.47 -28.46
CA TYR A 172 23.02 6.26 -29.65
C TYR A 172 22.53 5.43 -30.85
N ASN A 173 22.81 4.12 -30.90
CA ASN A 173 22.36 3.24 -31.98
C ASN A 173 20.88 2.84 -31.86
N TYR A 174 20.32 2.89 -30.66
CA TYR A 174 18.93 2.55 -30.42
C TYR A 174 17.97 3.56 -31.06
N LYS A 175 16.96 3.06 -31.78
CA LYS A 175 15.78 3.82 -32.23
C LYS A 175 14.60 3.55 -31.30
N ALA A 176 13.86 4.58 -30.91
CA ALA A 176 12.63 4.42 -30.16
C ALA A 176 11.48 4.04 -31.09
N LEU A 177 10.83 2.91 -30.84
CA LEU A 177 9.75 2.35 -31.64
C LEU A 177 8.48 2.23 -30.79
N ARG A 178 7.34 2.61 -31.36
CA ARG A 178 6.02 2.44 -30.78
C ARG A 178 5.16 1.54 -31.66
N TYR A 179 4.66 0.43 -31.12
CA TYR A 179 3.75 -0.44 -31.85
C TYR A 179 2.46 0.30 -32.24
N LYS A 180 2.02 0.14 -33.49
CA LYS A 180 0.94 0.93 -34.08
C LYS A 180 -0.43 0.69 -33.47
N ASN A 181 -0.67 -0.52 -32.96
CA ASN A 181 -1.95 -0.90 -32.38
C ASN A 181 -1.95 -0.73 -30.85
N ILE A 182 -0.93 -0.08 -30.28
CA ILE A 182 -1.03 0.38 -28.88
C ILE A 182 -2.07 1.49 -28.83
N THR A 183 -3.18 1.18 -28.16
CA THR A 183 -4.19 2.17 -27.80
C THR A 183 -3.71 2.93 -26.56
N ALA A 184 -4.06 4.21 -26.48
CA ALA A 184 -3.77 4.97 -25.27
C ALA A 184 -4.57 4.35 -24.12
N ASP A 185 -3.88 3.99 -23.04
CA ASP A 185 -4.56 3.74 -21.76
C ASP A 185 -5.36 5.01 -21.39
N ALA A 186 -6.38 4.84 -20.55
CA ALA A 186 -7.02 5.96 -19.85
C ALA A 186 -5.93 6.95 -19.35
N PRO A 187 -6.20 8.28 -19.34
CA PRO A 187 -5.19 9.31 -19.15
C PRO A 187 -4.18 8.95 -18.08
N ALA A 188 -2.89 9.18 -18.39
CA ALA A 188 -1.73 8.78 -17.60
C ALA A 188 -2.03 8.73 -16.11
N THR A 189 -1.81 7.56 -15.50
CA THR A 189 -1.82 7.40 -14.05
C THR A 189 -1.03 8.57 -13.46
N PRO A 190 -1.61 9.37 -12.55
CA PRO A 190 -0.86 10.34 -11.79
C PRO A 190 0.42 9.67 -11.27
N ALA A 191 1.52 10.42 -11.13
CA ALA A 191 2.72 9.90 -10.47
C ALA A 191 2.30 9.17 -9.19
N ALA A 192 2.88 7.98 -8.93
CA ALA A 192 2.56 7.19 -7.74
C ALA A 192 2.60 8.12 -6.53
N SER A 193 1.45 8.23 -5.87
CA SER A 193 1.22 9.22 -4.83
C SER A 193 0.85 8.49 -3.57
N TRP A 194 1.42 8.95 -2.46
CA TRP A 194 1.21 8.32 -1.18
C TRP A 194 -0.28 8.28 -0.81
N LYS A 195 -0.72 7.09 -0.41
CA LYS A 195 -2.06 6.80 0.06
C LYS A 195 -2.00 6.34 1.50
N LEU A 196 -3.01 6.72 2.28
CA LEU A 196 -3.29 6.06 3.55
C LEU A 196 -4.21 4.88 3.27
N GLN A 197 -3.73 3.68 3.55
CA GLN A 197 -4.56 2.49 3.66
C GLN A 197 -5.16 2.48 5.06
N THR A 198 -6.45 2.18 5.16
CA THR A 198 -7.16 2.22 6.44
C THR A 198 -8.03 0.98 6.58
N LEU A 199 -7.70 0.18 7.58
CA LEU A 199 -8.54 -0.90 8.07
C LEU A 199 -9.41 -0.43 9.21
N VAL A 200 -10.67 -0.87 9.21
CA VAL A 200 -11.51 -0.90 10.40
C VAL A 200 -12.10 -2.29 10.54
N ASN A 201 -12.22 -2.77 11.78
CA ASN A 201 -12.92 -4.02 12.05
C ASN A 201 -14.18 -3.78 12.88
N THR A 202 -15.16 -4.62 12.62
CA THR A 202 -16.31 -4.84 13.51
C THR A 202 -16.13 -6.20 14.19
N SER A 203 -17.09 -6.63 15.01
CA SER A 203 -17.02 -7.98 15.59
C SER A 203 -17.10 -9.10 14.54
N SER A 204 -17.63 -8.82 13.35
CA SER A 204 -17.93 -9.83 12.33
C SER A 204 -17.15 -9.69 11.03
N SER A 205 -16.48 -8.56 10.80
CA SER A 205 -15.78 -8.36 9.52
C SER A 205 -14.73 -7.26 9.53
N VAL A 206 -13.82 -7.34 8.57
CA VAL A 206 -12.77 -6.35 8.27
C VAL A 206 -13.17 -5.54 7.03
N TYR A 207 -12.99 -4.23 7.11
CA TYR A 207 -13.26 -3.30 6.03
C TYR A 207 -12.03 -2.46 5.72
N HIS A 208 -11.86 -2.13 4.45
CA HIS A 208 -10.71 -1.37 3.96
C HIS A 208 -11.15 -0.16 3.12
N ALA A 209 -10.53 0.99 3.35
CA ALA A 209 -10.66 2.19 2.53
C ALA A 209 -9.29 2.83 2.29
N VAL A 210 -9.23 3.70 1.28
CA VAL A 210 -8.02 4.41 0.88
C VAL A 210 -8.29 5.91 0.96
N ARG A 211 -7.43 6.64 1.66
CA ARG A 211 -7.31 8.11 1.49
C ARG A 211 -6.26 8.36 0.41
N LYS A 212 -6.66 9.05 -0.65
CA LYS A 212 -5.77 9.48 -1.72
C LYS A 212 -4.97 10.72 -1.32
N ASP A 213 -3.96 11.03 -2.11
CA ASP A 213 -3.12 12.23 -2.00
C ASP A 213 -3.93 13.54 -2.02
N ASP A 214 -4.98 13.60 -2.86
CA ASP A 214 -5.93 14.72 -2.94
C ASP A 214 -6.83 14.87 -1.70
N GLY A 215 -6.70 13.98 -0.71
CA GLY A 215 -7.46 13.95 0.52
C GLY A 215 -8.83 13.29 0.44
N THR A 216 -9.25 12.84 -0.76
CA THR A 216 -10.51 12.10 -0.93
C THR A 216 -10.39 10.68 -0.39
N TRP A 217 -11.51 10.15 0.09
CA TRP A 217 -11.60 8.79 0.61
C TRP A 217 -12.41 7.92 -0.33
N THR A 218 -11.97 6.68 -0.55
CA THR A 218 -12.83 5.66 -1.14
C THR A 218 -13.89 5.22 -0.13
N THR A 219 -14.94 4.56 -0.61
CA THR A 219 -15.86 3.83 0.27
C THR A 219 -15.14 2.65 0.93
N PHE A 220 -15.63 2.21 2.09
CA PHE A 220 -15.13 1.02 2.75
C PHE A 220 -15.63 -0.23 2.03
N GLY A 221 -14.70 -1.06 1.55
CA GLY A 221 -14.98 -2.37 0.98
C GLY A 221 -14.81 -3.48 2.03
N ASN A 222 -15.66 -4.50 1.98
CA ASN A 222 -15.52 -5.68 2.83
C ASN A 222 -14.32 -6.53 2.34
N VAL A 223 -13.33 -6.74 3.20
CA VAL A 223 -12.11 -7.48 2.85
C VAL A 223 -12.42 -8.96 2.66
N GLU A 224 -13.18 -9.57 3.56
CA GLU A 224 -13.55 -11.00 3.48
C GLU A 224 -14.36 -11.36 2.23
N GLY A 225 -15.05 -10.40 1.62
CA GLY A 225 -15.72 -10.56 0.32
C GLY A 225 -14.75 -10.74 -0.85
N GLN A 226 -13.46 -10.45 -0.66
CA GLN A 226 -12.39 -10.63 -1.65
C GLN A 226 -11.39 -11.72 -1.22
N THR A 227 -11.19 -11.88 0.09
CA THR A 227 -10.17 -12.77 0.66
C THR A 227 -10.73 -14.09 1.19
N GLY A 228 -12.05 -14.22 1.32
CA GLY A 228 -12.72 -15.34 2.01
C GLY A 228 -12.97 -15.05 3.49
N SER A 229 -14.05 -15.58 4.05
CA SER A 229 -14.43 -15.30 5.44
C SER A 229 -13.63 -16.12 6.45
N ILE A 230 -13.28 -15.48 7.57
CA ILE A 230 -12.54 -16.04 8.70
C ILE A 230 -13.36 -16.05 10.00
N GLY A 231 -14.65 -15.69 9.92
CA GLY A 231 -15.56 -15.62 11.06
C GLY A 231 -15.44 -14.31 11.84
N ASN A 232 -15.70 -14.35 13.14
CA ASN A 232 -15.67 -13.14 13.96
C ASN A 232 -14.23 -12.63 14.13
N ILE A 233 -14.09 -11.31 14.15
CA ILE A 233 -12.80 -10.61 14.16
C ILE A 233 -12.51 -10.07 15.55
N ARG A 234 -11.29 -10.28 16.04
CA ARG A 234 -10.80 -9.78 17.32
C ARG A 234 -9.90 -8.55 17.15
N ALA A 235 -8.91 -8.62 16.28
CA ALA A 235 -7.92 -7.57 16.05
C ALA A 235 -7.49 -7.55 14.57
N VAL A 236 -6.99 -6.41 14.11
CA VAL A 236 -6.50 -6.21 12.74
C VAL A 236 -5.20 -5.41 12.74
N ALA A 237 -4.33 -5.69 11.77
CA ALA A 237 -3.14 -4.91 11.50
C ALA A 237 -2.88 -4.84 10.00
N ASP A 238 -2.25 -3.76 9.54
CA ASP A 238 -1.75 -3.64 8.17
C ASP A 238 -0.32 -3.09 8.12
N ALA A 239 0.36 -3.42 7.02
CA ALA A 239 1.65 -2.83 6.68
C ALA A 239 1.81 -2.78 5.16
N ALA A 240 2.22 -1.63 4.64
CA ALA A 240 2.66 -1.53 3.26
C ALA A 240 4.06 -2.13 3.14
N VAL A 241 4.23 -3.09 2.25
CA VAL A 241 5.50 -3.74 1.93
C VAL A 241 5.72 -3.55 0.43
N SER A 242 6.72 -2.74 0.07
CA SER A 242 6.87 -2.23 -1.30
C SER A 242 5.58 -1.50 -1.73
N ASP A 243 4.96 -1.90 -2.84
CA ASP A 243 3.71 -1.30 -3.35
C ASP A 243 2.45 -2.04 -2.86
N ASP A 244 2.60 -3.19 -2.20
CA ASP A 244 1.49 -4.02 -1.74
C ASP A 244 1.10 -3.69 -0.29
N THR A 245 -0.17 -3.90 0.05
CA THR A 245 -0.66 -3.78 1.43
C THR A 245 -0.91 -5.15 2.02
N HIS A 246 -0.15 -5.52 3.04
CA HIS A 246 -0.35 -6.73 3.82
C HIS A 246 -1.42 -6.47 4.87
N VAL A 247 -2.44 -7.32 4.91
CA VAL A 247 -3.55 -7.25 5.86
C VAL A 247 -3.55 -8.49 6.74
N LEU A 248 -3.62 -8.26 8.04
CA LEU A 248 -3.68 -9.30 9.06
C LEU A 248 -4.94 -9.15 9.90
N ALA A 249 -5.54 -10.28 10.26
CA ALA A 249 -6.72 -10.32 11.11
C ALA A 249 -6.69 -11.53 12.04
N VAL A 250 -7.00 -11.32 13.32
CA VAL A 250 -7.15 -12.39 14.30
C VAL A 250 -8.62 -12.81 14.35
N GLY A 251 -8.88 -14.06 14.02
CA GLY A 251 -10.20 -14.66 14.19
C GLY A 251 -10.48 -15.01 15.66
N THR A 252 -11.76 -15.13 16.03
CA THR A 252 -12.14 -15.64 17.37
C THR A 252 -11.85 -17.13 17.57
N ASP A 253 -11.41 -17.81 16.51
CA ASP A 253 -10.84 -19.17 16.52
C ASP A 253 -9.36 -19.19 16.93
N ASP A 254 -8.84 -18.07 17.43
CA ASP A 254 -7.44 -17.85 17.85
C ASP A 254 -6.40 -17.98 16.72
N THR A 255 -6.83 -17.91 15.46
CA THR A 255 -5.96 -17.99 14.29
C THR A 255 -5.67 -16.59 13.73
N LEU A 256 -4.40 -16.31 13.43
CA LEU A 256 -3.97 -15.14 12.68
C LEU A 256 -4.03 -15.44 11.17
N TYR A 257 -4.82 -14.65 10.46
CA TYR A 257 -4.95 -14.74 9.01
C TYR A 257 -4.18 -13.60 8.33
N HIS A 258 -3.55 -13.91 7.19
CA HIS A 258 -2.82 -12.96 6.36
C HIS A 258 -3.35 -12.99 4.92
N ALA A 259 -3.57 -11.80 4.34
CA ALA A 259 -3.87 -11.57 2.94
C ALA A 259 -3.02 -10.40 2.41
N ILE A 260 -2.91 -10.31 1.09
CA ILE A 260 -2.20 -9.23 0.40
C ILE A 260 -3.21 -8.54 -0.51
N ARG A 261 -3.32 -7.23 -0.37
CA ARG A 261 -3.91 -6.38 -1.39
C ARG A 261 -2.77 -5.89 -2.27
N TYR A 262 -2.76 -6.36 -3.51
CA TYR A 262 -1.77 -5.97 -4.49
C TYR A 262 -1.97 -4.51 -4.91
N ASP A 263 -0.92 -3.84 -5.41
CA ASP A 263 -1.00 -2.45 -5.92
C ASP A 263 -2.13 -2.27 -6.97
N ASN A 264 -2.35 -3.29 -7.81
CA ASN A 264 -3.43 -3.29 -8.80
C ASN A 264 -4.86 -3.35 -8.18
N GLY A 265 -4.95 -3.54 -6.87
CA GLY A 265 -6.19 -3.62 -6.10
C GLY A 265 -6.77 -5.01 -5.91
N ASP A 266 -6.19 -6.04 -6.53
CA ASP A 266 -6.58 -7.43 -6.33
C ASP A 266 -6.18 -7.93 -4.95
N TRP A 267 -6.88 -8.95 -4.47
CA TRP A 267 -6.64 -9.56 -3.18
C TRP A 267 -6.21 -11.01 -3.31
N SER A 268 -5.22 -11.41 -2.51
CA SER A 268 -4.97 -12.82 -2.22
C SER A 268 -5.94 -13.32 -1.15
N PRO A 269 -6.26 -14.63 -1.11
CA PRO A 269 -7.13 -15.18 -0.08
C PRO A 269 -6.47 -15.13 1.30
N PHE A 270 -7.28 -15.01 2.36
CA PHE A 270 -6.79 -15.15 3.72
C PHE A 270 -6.23 -16.56 3.95
N ARG A 271 -5.03 -16.62 4.52
CA ARG A 271 -4.35 -17.88 4.91
C ARG A 271 -3.87 -17.79 6.35
N SER A 272 -3.94 -18.90 7.08
CA SER A 272 -3.43 -18.97 8.46
C SER A 272 -1.92 -18.81 8.49
N VAL A 273 -1.44 -17.91 9.34
CA VAL A 273 -0.03 -17.69 9.63
C VAL A 273 0.51 -18.81 10.51
N GLU A 274 -0.31 -19.42 11.37
CA GLU A 274 0.11 -20.52 12.24
C GLU A 274 0.54 -21.78 11.47
N HIS A 275 0.05 -21.94 10.24
CA HIS A 275 0.49 -23.02 9.35
C HIS A 275 1.95 -22.86 8.91
N VAL A 276 2.45 -21.63 8.85
CA VAL A 276 3.76 -21.29 8.24
C VAL A 276 4.77 -20.73 9.25
N ALA A 277 4.33 -20.14 10.36
CA ALA A 277 5.17 -19.58 11.42
C ALA A 277 5.07 -20.33 12.76
N GLY A 278 4.25 -21.39 12.82
CA GLY A 278 3.98 -22.15 14.04
C GLY A 278 2.79 -21.61 14.86
N GLN A 279 2.34 -22.43 15.81
CA GLN A 279 1.08 -22.20 16.54
C GLN A 279 1.25 -21.26 17.75
N LEU A 280 0.42 -20.22 17.80
CA LEU A 280 0.10 -19.46 19.01
C LEU A 280 -1.34 -19.78 19.44
N THR A 281 -1.71 -19.41 20.66
CA THR A 281 -3.08 -19.56 21.18
C THR A 281 -3.52 -18.28 21.85
N ASN A 282 -4.82 -18.01 21.94
CA ASN A 282 -5.36 -16.83 22.61
C ASN A 282 -4.61 -15.54 22.21
N ILE A 283 -4.51 -15.32 20.90
CA ILE A 283 -3.99 -14.06 20.36
C ILE A 283 -5.04 -12.99 20.66
N THR A 284 -4.66 -11.93 21.35
CA THR A 284 -5.58 -10.86 21.77
C THR A 284 -5.36 -9.57 21.00
N ASP A 285 -4.15 -9.34 20.50
CA ASP A 285 -3.80 -8.16 19.73
C ASP A 285 -2.60 -8.42 18.80
N ILE A 286 -2.46 -7.63 17.74
CA ILE A 286 -1.40 -7.75 16.74
C ILE A 286 -0.98 -6.38 16.21
N SER A 287 0.28 -6.26 15.79
CA SER A 287 0.77 -5.09 15.05
C SER A 287 1.77 -5.52 13.97
N ALA A 288 1.82 -4.76 12.88
CA ALA A 288 2.62 -5.07 11.71
C ALA A 288 3.33 -3.82 11.19
N VAL A 289 4.54 -3.99 10.65
CA VAL A 289 5.27 -2.92 9.96
C VAL A 289 6.25 -3.52 8.94
N SER A 290 6.58 -2.76 7.90
CA SER A 290 7.67 -3.11 7.00
C SER A 290 9.02 -2.59 7.50
N ILE A 291 10.06 -3.40 7.36
CA ILE A 291 11.46 -3.00 7.50
C ILE A 291 12.20 -3.49 6.27
N GLY A 292 12.61 -2.57 5.40
CA GLY A 292 13.06 -2.95 4.06
C GLY A 292 11.92 -3.60 3.29
N THR A 293 12.16 -4.79 2.73
CA THR A 293 11.17 -5.59 1.99
C THR A 293 10.50 -6.67 2.86
N GLU A 294 10.81 -6.72 4.15
CA GLU A 294 10.27 -7.72 5.07
C GLU A 294 9.08 -7.18 5.86
N LEU A 295 8.08 -8.05 6.08
CA LEU A 295 6.98 -7.78 6.99
C LEU A 295 7.32 -8.29 8.38
N HIS A 296 7.37 -7.40 9.36
CA HIS A 296 7.49 -7.76 10.77
C HIS A 296 6.11 -7.79 11.41
N VAL A 297 5.81 -8.85 12.15
CA VAL A 297 4.54 -9.01 12.87
C VAL A 297 4.81 -9.33 14.33
N VAL A 298 4.22 -8.55 15.23
CA VAL A 298 4.25 -8.83 16.67
C VAL A 298 2.84 -9.11 17.16
N ALA A 299 2.67 -10.22 17.87
CA ALA A 299 1.40 -10.66 18.44
C ALA A 299 1.45 -10.67 19.97
N VAL A 300 0.36 -10.23 20.61
CA VAL A 300 0.07 -10.49 22.02
C VAL A 300 -0.65 -11.83 22.11
N SER A 301 0.00 -12.85 22.66
CA SER A 301 -0.58 -14.16 22.95
C SER A 301 -0.42 -14.49 24.42
N ASN A 302 -1.53 -14.84 25.09
CA ASN A 302 -1.53 -15.16 26.53
C ASN A 302 -0.83 -14.09 27.39
N GLY A 303 -0.99 -12.81 27.03
CA GLY A 303 -0.36 -11.68 27.72
C GLY A 303 1.15 -11.53 27.51
N LYS A 304 1.74 -12.20 26.51
CA LYS A 304 3.16 -12.11 26.15
C LYS A 304 3.33 -11.77 24.68
N LEU A 305 4.50 -11.22 24.33
CA LEU A 305 4.81 -10.83 22.95
C LEU A 305 5.59 -11.91 22.21
N TYR A 306 5.16 -12.17 20.97
CA TYR A 306 5.80 -13.05 20.00
C TYR A 306 6.04 -12.30 18.70
N HIS A 307 7.19 -12.50 18.07
CA HIS A 307 7.61 -11.83 16.85
C HIS A 307 7.91 -12.87 15.76
N THR A 308 7.42 -12.61 14.56
CA THR A 308 7.75 -13.34 13.33
C THR A 308 8.06 -12.35 12.20
N ILE A 309 8.69 -12.85 11.14
CA ILE A 309 9.03 -12.10 9.94
C ILE A 309 8.53 -12.89 8.74
N ARG A 310 7.85 -12.23 7.80
CA ARG A 310 7.67 -12.74 6.45
C ARG A 310 8.72 -12.10 5.56
N HIS A 311 9.56 -12.94 4.98
CA HIS A 311 10.63 -12.53 4.07
C HIS A 311 10.06 -12.12 2.71
N GLU A 312 10.88 -11.45 1.90
CA GLU A 312 10.53 -11.00 0.55
C GLU A 312 10.12 -12.16 -0.37
N ASP A 313 10.75 -13.33 -0.22
CA ASP A 313 10.41 -14.55 -0.95
C ASP A 313 9.08 -15.21 -0.51
N GLY A 314 8.45 -14.66 0.52
CA GLY A 314 7.18 -15.11 1.09
C GLY A 314 7.27 -16.23 2.12
N SER A 315 8.47 -16.71 2.44
CA SER A 315 8.68 -17.60 3.58
C SER A 315 8.47 -16.86 4.90
N TRP A 316 8.05 -17.60 5.93
CA TRP A 316 7.86 -17.07 7.27
C TRP A 316 8.91 -17.67 8.21
N GLN A 317 9.40 -16.83 9.12
CA GLN A 317 10.16 -17.26 10.28
C GLN A 317 9.20 -17.85 11.33
N ASP A 318 9.64 -18.87 12.08
CA ASP A 318 8.88 -19.32 13.24
C ASP A 318 8.74 -18.21 14.31
N TRP A 319 7.63 -18.23 15.06
CA TRP A 319 7.42 -17.31 16.18
C TRP A 319 8.52 -17.41 17.24
N GLY A 320 9.15 -16.26 17.53
CA GLY A 320 10.08 -16.10 18.64
C GLY A 320 9.46 -15.30 19.79
N SER A 321 9.65 -15.75 21.03
CA SER A 321 9.23 -14.97 22.20
C SER A 321 10.15 -13.75 22.38
N VAL A 322 9.57 -12.55 22.32
CA VAL A 322 10.31 -11.28 22.51
C VAL A 322 10.94 -11.22 23.90
N TYR A 323 10.26 -11.75 24.91
CA TYR A 323 10.69 -11.70 26.31
C TYR A 323 11.97 -12.52 26.59
N THR A 324 12.30 -13.48 25.72
CA THR A 324 13.60 -14.18 25.81
C THR A 324 14.78 -13.25 25.51
N GLN A 325 14.54 -12.17 24.78
CA GLN A 325 15.55 -11.21 24.36
C GLN A 325 15.53 -9.94 25.24
N THR A 326 14.34 -9.48 25.62
CA THR A 326 14.13 -8.20 26.30
C THR A 326 14.00 -8.30 27.82
N GLY A 327 13.72 -9.50 28.35
CA GLY A 327 13.12 -9.69 29.68
C GLY A 327 11.60 -9.42 29.68
N ASP A 328 10.98 -9.53 30.85
CA ASP A 328 9.52 -9.43 31.02
C ASP A 328 9.04 -7.97 31.10
N ALA A 329 8.08 -7.60 30.26
CA ALA A 329 7.37 -6.32 30.33
C ALA A 329 6.20 -6.33 31.32
N GLY A 330 5.74 -7.51 31.74
CA GLY A 330 4.46 -7.73 32.40
C GLY A 330 3.42 -8.28 31.44
N VAL A 331 2.17 -8.36 31.92
CA VAL A 331 1.03 -8.88 31.14
C VAL A 331 0.62 -7.85 30.09
N ALA A 332 1.00 -8.11 28.84
CA ALA A 332 0.67 -7.25 27.70
C ALA A 332 -0.81 -7.33 27.36
N SER A 333 -1.43 -6.18 27.09
CA SER A 333 -2.81 -6.09 26.60
C SER A 333 -2.94 -5.49 25.20
N GLN A 334 -2.00 -4.62 24.81
CA GLN A 334 -1.95 -4.01 23.47
C GLN A 334 -0.49 -3.89 23.03
N VAL A 335 -0.24 -3.95 21.72
CA VAL A 335 1.07 -3.76 21.11
C VAL A 335 0.98 -2.87 19.88
N SER A 336 1.96 -2.00 19.71
CA SER A 336 2.17 -1.29 18.45
C SER A 336 3.64 -1.25 18.09
N ILE A 337 3.95 -1.47 16.80
CA ILE A 337 5.30 -1.49 16.29
C ILE A 337 5.51 -0.49 15.15
N ALA A 338 6.72 0.04 15.05
CA ALA A 338 7.10 0.96 13.98
C ALA A 338 8.55 0.73 13.53
N SER A 339 8.84 1.09 12.28
CA SER A 339 10.20 1.14 11.74
C SER A 339 10.76 2.55 11.92
N VAL A 340 11.88 2.67 12.63
CA VAL A 340 12.60 3.94 12.80
C VAL A 340 14.07 3.71 12.53
N GLY A 341 14.60 4.31 11.46
CA GLY A 341 16.00 4.15 11.07
C GLY A 341 16.39 2.69 10.77
N GLY A 342 15.44 1.86 10.34
CA GLY A 342 15.64 0.42 10.11
C GLY A 342 15.61 -0.45 11.37
N ALA A 343 15.37 0.14 12.55
CA ALA A 343 15.14 -0.59 13.79
C ALA A 343 13.65 -0.78 14.04
N LEU A 344 13.27 -1.93 14.63
CA LEU A 344 11.92 -2.18 15.09
C LEU A 344 11.74 -1.56 16.48
N GLN A 345 10.86 -0.55 16.57
CA GLN A 345 10.41 0.02 17.82
C GLN A 345 9.16 -0.73 18.28
N VAL A 346 9.12 -1.16 19.54
CA VAL A 346 8.00 -1.93 20.09
C VAL A 346 7.48 -1.22 21.33
N ALA A 347 6.23 -0.76 21.26
CA ALA A 347 5.49 -0.20 22.39
C ALA A 347 4.42 -1.20 22.86
N VAL A 348 4.30 -1.39 24.17
CA VAL A 348 3.35 -2.34 24.75
C VAL A 348 2.63 -1.73 25.95
N VAL A 349 1.31 -1.89 25.99
CA VAL A 349 0.50 -1.55 27.16
C VAL A 349 0.53 -2.72 28.13
N VAL A 350 0.90 -2.43 29.37
CA VAL A 350 0.83 -3.32 30.53
C VAL A 350 0.12 -2.59 31.68
N PRO A 351 -0.30 -3.25 32.76
CA PRO A 351 -1.04 -2.58 33.84
C PRO A 351 -0.34 -1.31 34.34
N GLY A 352 -0.97 -0.16 34.08
CA GLY A 352 -0.58 1.16 34.57
C GLY A 352 0.54 1.89 33.81
N THR A 353 1.08 1.33 32.71
CA THR A 353 2.18 2.00 31.97
C THR A 353 2.34 1.48 30.54
N VAL A 354 2.95 2.29 29.67
CA VAL A 354 3.50 1.85 28.39
C VAL A 354 4.98 1.50 28.56
N ARG A 355 5.38 0.31 28.10
CA ARG A 355 6.79 -0.08 27.99
C ARG A 355 7.27 -0.02 26.55
N HIS A 356 8.56 0.24 26.39
CA HIS A 356 9.19 0.40 25.08
C HIS A 356 10.51 -0.37 24.99
N ALA A 357 10.73 -1.10 23.90
CA ALA A 357 11.97 -1.78 23.56
C ALA A 357 12.31 -1.62 22.08
N ILE A 358 13.57 -1.83 21.73
CA ILE A 358 14.10 -1.67 20.37
C ILE A 358 14.77 -2.96 19.95
N ARG A 359 14.45 -3.46 18.76
CA ARG A 359 15.29 -4.41 18.04
C ARG A 359 16.10 -3.64 17.00
N SER A 360 17.39 -3.55 17.22
CA SER A 360 18.34 -2.94 16.29
C SER A 360 18.37 -3.70 14.95
N SER A 361 18.91 -3.06 13.91
CA SER A 361 19.04 -3.67 12.58
C SER A 361 19.97 -4.90 12.55
N ASP A 362 20.90 -5.00 13.51
CA ASP A 362 21.73 -6.19 13.73
C ASP A 362 21.00 -7.34 14.46
N GLY A 363 19.73 -7.13 14.81
CA GLY A 363 18.88 -8.09 15.49
C GLY A 363 19.00 -8.11 17.02
N THR A 364 19.86 -7.30 17.61
CA THR A 364 19.99 -7.17 19.06
C THR A 364 18.79 -6.43 19.65
N TRP A 365 18.32 -6.89 20.83
CA TRP A 365 17.22 -6.27 21.54
C TRP A 365 17.69 -5.47 22.75
N SER A 366 17.07 -4.31 22.98
CA SER A 366 17.19 -3.59 24.25
C SER A 366 16.32 -4.23 25.34
N SER A 367 16.66 -3.99 26.61
CA SER A 367 15.70 -4.20 27.71
C SER A 367 14.52 -3.23 27.62
N TRP A 368 13.41 -3.56 28.30
CA TRP A 368 12.25 -2.67 28.39
C TRP A 368 12.53 -1.39 29.19
N GLY A 369 12.21 -0.25 28.60
CA GLY A 369 12.10 1.04 29.27
C GLY A 369 10.66 1.38 29.67
N ASN A 370 10.48 2.18 30.72
CA ASN A 370 9.18 2.73 31.11
C ASN A 370 9.00 4.12 30.45
N VAL A 371 8.00 4.25 29.56
CA VAL A 371 7.74 5.50 28.83
C VAL A 371 7.31 6.62 29.78
N GLU A 372 6.51 6.32 30.80
CA GLU A 372 6.02 7.30 31.78
C GLU A 372 7.18 7.98 32.55
N SER A 373 8.26 7.24 32.77
CA SER A 373 9.48 7.77 33.41
C SER A 373 10.26 8.75 32.53
N LYS A 374 9.95 8.80 31.23
CA LYS A 374 10.63 9.64 30.23
C LYS A 374 9.75 10.78 29.74
N ALA A 375 8.51 10.48 29.38
CA ALA A 375 7.55 11.42 28.80
C ALA A 375 6.54 12.01 29.81
N GLY A 376 6.56 11.58 31.08
CA GLY A 376 5.58 11.98 32.09
C GLY A 376 4.32 11.12 32.08
N ASP A 377 3.29 11.48 32.85
CA ASP A 377 2.09 10.66 33.08
C ASP A 377 1.07 10.72 31.92
N SER A 378 0.83 9.59 31.25
CA SER A 378 -0.19 9.37 30.25
C SER A 378 -1.54 8.96 30.84
N GLY A 379 -1.63 8.62 32.14
CA GLY A 379 -2.82 8.06 32.80
C GLY A 379 -2.75 6.53 32.92
N THR A 380 -3.92 5.86 32.93
CA THR A 380 -3.99 4.39 32.85
C THR A 380 -4.16 3.96 31.39
N PRO A 381 -3.11 3.49 30.71
CA PRO A 381 -3.18 3.23 29.27
C PRO A 381 -4.11 2.06 28.95
N THR A 382 -4.88 2.22 27.88
CA THR A 382 -5.79 1.22 27.33
C THR A 382 -5.49 0.89 25.88
N ASP A 383 -4.84 1.80 25.15
CA ASP A 383 -4.36 1.58 23.78
C ASP A 383 -3.12 2.43 23.47
N VAL A 384 -2.32 1.98 22.49
CA VAL A 384 -1.11 2.69 22.03
C VAL A 384 -0.93 2.48 20.53
N SER A 385 -0.54 3.54 19.82
CA SER A 385 -0.10 3.42 18.42
C SER A 385 1.16 4.22 18.18
N VAL A 386 2.09 3.64 17.42
CA VAL A 386 3.38 4.25 17.08
C VAL A 386 3.62 4.29 15.58
N ALA A 387 4.33 5.32 15.11
CA ALA A 387 4.77 5.44 13.74
C ALA A 387 6.16 6.07 13.66
N GLY A 388 6.95 5.65 12.68
CA GLY A 388 8.25 6.26 12.39
C GLY A 388 8.10 7.41 11.41
N VAL A 389 8.39 8.63 11.82
CA VAL A 389 8.30 9.84 10.99
C VAL A 389 9.63 10.58 11.08
N ASP A 390 10.28 10.83 9.94
CA ASP A 390 11.55 11.55 9.82
C ASP A 390 12.66 11.08 10.77
N GLY A 391 12.74 9.76 11.00
CA GLY A 391 13.75 9.15 11.88
C GLY A 391 13.42 9.26 13.37
N GLU A 392 12.23 9.71 13.73
CA GLU A 392 11.72 9.79 15.09
C GLU A 392 10.54 8.83 15.30
N LEU A 393 10.33 8.42 16.55
CA LEU A 393 9.15 7.64 16.91
C LEU A 393 8.07 8.60 17.41
N GLN A 394 6.96 8.65 16.69
CA GLN A 394 5.73 9.29 17.14
C GLN A 394 4.92 8.27 17.94
N MET A 395 4.41 8.64 19.11
CA MET A 395 3.61 7.76 19.97
C MET A 395 2.33 8.46 20.41
N ILE A 396 1.20 7.80 20.22
CA ILE A 396 -0.11 8.22 20.72
C ILE A 396 -0.58 7.18 21.74
N VAL A 397 -1.00 7.65 22.91
CA VAL A 397 -1.51 6.78 23.99
C VAL A 397 -2.94 7.20 24.33
N ILE A 398 -3.81 6.20 24.39
CA ILE A 398 -5.19 6.33 24.86
C ILE A 398 -5.26 5.76 26.27
N SER A 399 -5.80 6.55 27.19
CA SER A 399 -5.78 6.26 28.62
C SER A 399 -7.12 6.57 29.28
N ASN A 400 -7.28 6.07 30.51
CA ASN A 400 -8.44 6.31 31.38
C ASN A 400 -9.76 5.92 30.71
N SER A 401 -9.81 4.70 30.15
CA SER A 401 -10.96 4.19 29.40
C SER A 401 -11.34 5.10 28.23
N GLY A 402 -10.34 5.62 27.51
CA GLY A 402 -10.56 6.43 26.33
C GLY A 402 -10.72 7.92 26.57
N ALA A 403 -10.81 8.41 27.81
CA ALA A 403 -11.08 9.82 28.12
C ALA A 403 -9.85 10.74 28.07
N LYS A 404 -8.63 10.18 28.07
CA LYS A 404 -7.37 10.93 27.95
C LYS A 404 -6.61 10.44 26.73
N GLN A 405 -6.29 11.34 25.80
CA GLN A 405 -5.50 11.05 24.61
C GLN A 405 -4.30 11.96 24.59
N VAL A 406 -3.10 11.36 24.53
CA VAL A 406 -1.85 12.11 24.59
C VAL A 406 -0.91 11.66 23.48
N HIS A 407 -0.05 12.57 23.06
CA HIS A 407 0.99 12.35 22.06
C HIS A 407 2.36 12.72 22.61
N THR A 408 3.39 11.96 22.23
CA THR A 408 4.79 12.26 22.53
C THR A 408 5.70 11.82 21.38
N ILE A 409 6.94 12.31 21.39
CA ILE A 409 7.98 11.96 20.42
C ILE A 409 9.17 11.39 21.18
N ARG A 410 9.75 10.30 20.65
CA ARG A 410 11.10 9.88 21.01
C ARG A 410 12.03 10.24 19.86
N HIS A 411 12.98 11.12 20.15
CA HIS A 411 13.97 11.58 19.19
C HIS A 411 15.01 10.50 18.90
N SER A 412 15.76 10.68 17.81
CA SER A 412 16.82 9.76 17.38
C SER A 412 17.94 9.61 18.41
N ASP A 413 18.19 10.65 19.23
CA ASP A 413 19.15 10.63 20.34
C ASP A 413 18.64 9.87 21.60
N GLY A 414 17.39 9.42 21.57
CA GLY A 414 16.73 8.68 22.65
C GLY A 414 16.11 9.52 23.75
N THR A 415 16.16 10.85 23.64
CA THR A 415 15.35 11.74 24.47
C THR A 415 13.88 11.67 24.08
N TRP A 416 13.01 12.06 25.02
CA TRP A 416 11.57 12.07 24.83
C TRP A 416 11.05 13.48 25.10
N ASP A 417 10.11 13.91 24.27
CA ASP A 417 9.20 14.98 24.63
C ASP A 417 8.31 14.55 25.82
N THR A 418 7.71 15.54 26.48
CA THR A 418 6.63 15.26 27.43
C THR A 418 5.32 14.99 26.71
N PHE A 419 4.46 14.15 27.29
CA PHE A 419 3.11 13.92 26.77
C PHE A 419 2.31 15.22 26.68
N ASN A 420 1.81 15.50 25.48
CA ASN A 420 0.93 16.62 25.17
C ASN A 420 -0.49 16.11 24.93
N SER A 421 -1.49 16.85 25.44
CA SER A 421 -2.91 16.51 25.23
C SER A 421 -3.31 16.67 23.77
N LEU A 422 -4.04 15.71 23.23
CA LEU A 422 -4.68 15.79 21.91
C LEU A 422 -6.09 16.39 21.96
N SER A 423 -6.58 16.84 23.11
CA SER A 423 -7.93 17.42 23.24
C SER A 423 -8.18 18.64 22.35
N GLY A 424 -7.13 19.39 22.01
CA GLY A 424 -7.20 20.51 21.06
C GLY A 424 -7.32 20.07 19.60
N VAL A 425 -6.92 18.84 19.29
CA VAL A 425 -6.93 18.23 17.95
C VAL A 425 -8.22 17.43 17.74
N LEU A 426 -8.60 16.63 18.73
CA LEU A 426 -9.76 15.74 18.66
C LEU A 426 -11.08 16.44 19.02
N GLY A 427 -11.00 17.52 19.81
CA GLY A 427 -12.14 18.09 20.52
C GLY A 427 -12.29 17.52 21.94
N SER A 428 -13.06 18.22 22.78
CA SER A 428 -13.24 17.86 24.18
C SER A 428 -14.40 16.88 24.40
N GLY A 429 -14.29 16.05 25.43
CA GLY A 429 -15.37 15.15 25.86
C GLY A 429 -15.57 13.90 25.01
N LEU A 430 -14.61 13.56 24.14
CA LEU A 430 -14.62 12.32 23.38
C LEU A 430 -14.01 11.17 24.18
N THR A 431 -14.56 9.98 23.98
CA THR A 431 -14.02 8.70 24.44
C THR A 431 -13.49 7.94 23.23
N ILE A 432 -12.22 7.56 23.25
CA ILE A 432 -11.57 6.80 22.17
C ILE A 432 -11.38 5.34 22.60
N ASN A 433 -11.82 4.41 21.76
CA ASN A 433 -11.65 2.97 21.95
C ASN A 433 -10.38 2.43 21.29
N SER A 434 -9.97 2.99 20.15
CA SER A 434 -8.82 2.50 19.39
C SER A 434 -8.14 3.63 18.62
N VAL A 435 -6.81 3.52 18.46
CA VAL A 435 -5.99 4.44 17.68
C VAL A 435 -5.10 3.70 16.67
N GLY A 436 -4.93 4.26 15.48
CA GLY A 436 -3.97 3.80 14.49
C GLY A 436 -3.15 4.98 13.96
N ALA A 437 -1.85 4.78 13.78
CA ALA A 437 -0.93 5.82 13.32
C ALA A 437 0.04 5.26 12.27
N ALA A 438 0.28 6.04 11.21
CA ALA A 438 1.22 5.66 10.15
C ALA A 438 1.93 6.88 9.59
N ARG A 439 3.09 6.64 8.98
CA ARG A 439 3.76 7.63 8.13
C ARG A 439 3.18 7.55 6.73
N VAL A 440 2.71 8.68 6.21
CA VAL A 440 2.27 8.83 4.81
C VAL A 440 2.84 10.14 4.29
N ASP A 441 3.59 10.07 3.18
CA ASP A 441 4.25 11.25 2.57
C ASP A 441 5.10 12.10 3.54
N GLY A 442 5.78 11.45 4.49
CA GLY A 442 6.59 12.16 5.50
C GLY A 442 5.78 12.79 6.65
N GLU A 443 4.46 12.61 6.68
CA GLU A 443 3.60 13.13 7.74
C GLU A 443 3.02 12.00 8.59
N LEU A 444 2.68 12.31 9.84
CA LEU A 444 1.95 11.39 10.71
C LEU A 444 0.47 11.50 10.39
N GLN A 445 -0.12 10.43 9.86
CA GLN A 445 -1.57 10.29 9.77
C GLN A 445 -2.04 9.49 10.98
N ALA A 446 -3.11 9.93 11.63
CA ALA A 446 -3.69 9.25 12.78
C ALA A 446 -5.20 9.07 12.61
N THR A 447 -5.68 7.88 12.96
CA THR A 447 -7.10 7.51 13.01
C THR A 447 -7.51 7.15 14.42
N PHE A 448 -8.77 7.46 14.77
CA PHE A 448 -9.31 7.21 16.09
C PHE A 448 -10.73 6.65 15.97
N VAL A 449 -11.02 5.57 16.68
CA VAL A 449 -12.37 5.02 16.81
C VAL A 449 -12.98 5.54 18.10
N THR A 450 -14.08 6.26 18.01
CA THR A 450 -14.84 6.73 19.17
C THR A 450 -15.76 5.65 19.74
N ASP A 451 -16.17 5.81 20.99
CA ASP A 451 -17.15 4.93 21.64
C ASP A 451 -18.54 4.92 20.97
N ASP A 452 -18.92 6.02 20.35
CA ASP A 452 -20.12 6.15 19.51
C ASP A 452 -19.96 5.60 18.09
N GLY A 453 -18.84 4.92 17.79
CA GLY A 453 -18.64 4.16 16.56
C GLY A 453 -18.27 5.01 15.34
N LYS A 454 -17.68 6.20 15.53
CA LYS A 454 -17.15 7.03 14.44
C LYS A 454 -15.67 6.78 14.25
N LEU A 455 -15.22 6.91 13.01
CA LEU A 455 -13.82 7.00 12.66
C LEU A 455 -13.46 8.48 12.49
N LEU A 456 -12.52 8.98 13.29
CA LEU A 456 -11.89 10.28 13.13
C LEU A 456 -10.53 10.13 12.45
N HIS A 457 -10.10 11.17 11.74
CA HIS A 457 -8.79 11.23 11.11
C HIS A 457 -8.20 12.64 11.20
N THR A 458 -6.90 12.73 11.49
CA THR A 458 -6.11 13.96 11.55
C THR A 458 -4.70 13.71 11.01
N ILE A 459 -3.98 14.79 10.71
CA ILE A 459 -2.60 14.80 10.22
C ILE A 459 -1.79 15.66 11.19
N ARG A 460 -0.61 15.17 11.58
CA ARG A 460 0.44 16.00 12.14
C ARG A 460 1.50 16.23 11.07
N HIS A 461 1.63 17.48 10.67
CA HIS A 461 2.58 17.93 9.66
C HIS A 461 4.02 17.89 10.20
N SER A 462 4.99 17.90 9.29
CA SER A 462 6.42 17.99 9.64
C SER A 462 6.79 19.28 10.39
N SER A 463 5.99 20.34 10.23
CA SER A 463 6.08 21.58 11.03
C SER A 463 5.71 21.38 12.52
N GLY A 464 5.10 20.25 12.86
CA GLY A 464 4.57 19.93 14.18
C GLY A 464 3.14 20.39 14.44
N SER A 465 2.51 21.11 13.50
CA SER A 465 1.11 21.47 13.59
C SER A 465 0.20 20.28 13.31
N TRP A 466 -0.96 20.25 13.96
CA TRP A 466 -2.01 19.27 13.73
C TRP A 466 -3.17 19.90 12.96
N ASP A 467 -3.74 19.14 12.04
CA ASP A 467 -5.09 19.39 11.53
C ASP A 467 -6.14 19.07 12.60
N ASP A 468 -7.28 19.76 12.58
CA ASP A 468 -8.43 19.33 13.37
C ASP A 468 -8.89 17.93 12.92
N ALA A 469 -9.24 17.07 13.88
CA ALA A 469 -9.73 15.74 13.57
C ALA A 469 -11.14 15.78 12.97
N ASN A 470 -11.30 15.09 11.85
CA ASN A 470 -12.55 15.08 11.10
C ASN A 470 -13.13 13.66 11.02
N SER A 471 -14.43 13.53 11.23
CA SER A 471 -15.13 12.26 11.08
C SER A 471 -15.18 11.81 9.61
N LYS A 472 -14.99 10.51 9.38
CA LYS A 472 -15.01 9.88 8.05
C LYS A 472 -16.23 8.99 7.89
N ALA A 473 -16.79 9.03 6.68
CA ALA A 473 -17.98 8.26 6.35
C ALA A 473 -17.64 6.77 6.31
N LEU A 474 -18.36 5.97 7.11
CA LEU A 474 -18.23 4.52 7.16
C LEU A 474 -19.15 3.84 6.12
N THR A 475 -19.36 4.47 4.97
CA THR A 475 -20.20 3.93 3.89
C THR A 475 -19.64 2.59 3.42
N GLY A 476 -20.44 1.53 3.54
CA GLY A 476 -20.06 0.14 3.23
C GLY A 476 -19.72 -0.70 4.45
N VAL A 477 -19.48 -0.08 5.62
CA VAL A 477 -19.28 -0.79 6.89
C VAL A 477 -20.63 -1.21 7.48
N SER A 478 -20.73 -2.45 7.95
CA SER A 478 -21.90 -2.97 8.65
C SER A 478 -21.51 -3.37 10.08
N GLY A 479 -22.23 -2.83 11.06
CA GLY A 479 -21.94 -3.04 12.49
C GLY A 479 -21.15 -1.90 13.11
N THR A 480 -20.94 -1.98 14.43
CA THR A 480 -20.14 -1.00 15.17
C THR A 480 -18.66 -1.32 14.99
N ILE A 481 -17.88 -0.32 14.57
CA ILE A 481 -16.43 -0.45 14.48
C ILE A 481 -15.82 -0.54 15.89
N LEU A 482 -14.82 -1.41 16.03
CA LEU A 482 -14.15 -1.72 17.29
C LEU A 482 -12.70 -1.22 17.30
N GLY A 483 -12.04 -1.29 16.14
CA GLY A 483 -10.63 -0.94 15.99
C GLY A 483 -10.32 -0.34 14.62
N THR A 484 -9.14 0.25 14.55
CA THR A 484 -8.58 0.83 13.32
C THR A 484 -7.11 0.43 13.20
N SER A 485 -6.63 0.22 11.98
CA SER A 485 -5.22 0.08 11.64
C SER A 485 -4.94 0.84 10.35
N VAL A 486 -3.76 1.42 10.24
CA VAL A 486 -3.40 2.23 9.08
C VAL A 486 -1.95 2.01 8.67
N THR A 487 -1.71 2.11 7.37
CA THR A 487 -0.36 2.12 6.80
C THR A 487 -0.28 3.02 5.57
N GLY A 488 0.93 3.46 5.22
CA GLY A 488 1.17 4.29 4.04
C GLY A 488 1.71 3.48 2.88
N SER A 489 1.05 3.50 1.73
CA SER A 489 1.55 2.90 0.49
C SER A 489 1.72 3.96 -0.60
N LEU A 490 2.44 3.63 -1.68
CA LEU A 490 2.47 4.44 -2.90
C LEU A 490 1.25 4.22 -3.80
#